data_AF-A0A9D4I6F7-F1
#
_entry.id   AF-A0A9D4I6F7-F1
#
_cell.length_a   1.000
_cell.length_b   1.000
_cell.length_c   1.000
_cell.angle_alpha   90.00
_cell.angle_beta   90.00
_cell.angle_gamma   90.00
#
_symmetry.space_group_name_H-M   'P 1'
#
loop_
_entity.id
_entity.type
_entity.pdbx_description
1 polymer ?
#
loop_
_entity_poly.entity_id
_entity_poly.type
_entity_poly.pdbx_seq_one_letter_code
_entity_poly.pdbx_strand_id
1 'polypeptide(L)'
;MASFSLSSVGKGSDSFTDFCCSPCLEHKIDQWAEFYCDNCLKFYCVKCINLHGQLFGKHVTYGRGETSKWPVSKEVEDFIQKCDLHEDKLLEMFCNDHNQLCCTNCAFVNHRHCAKVVLISESVKGPLPDLQQLSRNIQTVLEDLEKLQNYWDTNMQSLQVSYNKQLNEIRDTRQKINTILDKIEQNTIKELEDKMASLKASVQTNVDHCSKLQNELKRLSNTIHDIVYKGKAELSFIASKKCVEKINQSETYLTDNLVQVESSLTFQADSDCQQHLSKLSGLGRIVECTQSVPLPVASNKVLTVQGKAEYNVRIPSDSQNSFNIFAICVLSNGEILLADYCNKRVKLLDHQYQVVGHCDFTAYPEDMCPITSSEVAVAVDVYNMTHEVQFVSVNDGQLVKGRKLQFQHRCKGIANHLQDLYLTSSTALYKYSMSGDLLSKLYEDTSADLTVIKCAVSPSGDKILVTNISHHKVLTLDRDGTVLHTFTNPDLIYPAGIHMTALGQVLVCGRTSRTILQLDGEGKKKLATLATRSDGLDGPRSVCYNRSTASIIVGQISCTHILVIKVK
;
A
#
# COMPACT_ATOMS: atom_id res chain seq x y z
N MET A 1 -34.67 0.12 4.60
CA MET A 1 -34.44 -0.41 3.24
C MET A 1 -34.24 -1.91 3.37
N ALA A 2 -35.05 -2.69 2.65
CA ALA A 2 -35.29 -4.10 2.93
C ALA A 2 -34.05 -4.98 2.71
N SER A 3 -33.64 -5.66 3.78
CA SER A 3 -32.65 -6.74 3.79
C SER A 3 -33.29 -8.03 3.26
N PHE A 4 -32.90 -8.48 2.07
CA PHE A 4 -33.23 -9.82 1.60
C PHE A 4 -32.33 -10.83 2.31
N SER A 5 -32.88 -11.56 3.26
CA SER A 5 -32.27 -12.74 3.87
C SER A 5 -32.39 -13.92 2.90
N LEU A 6 -31.25 -14.45 2.43
CA LEU A 6 -31.18 -15.73 1.75
C LEU A 6 -31.48 -16.85 2.75
N SER A 7 -32.74 -17.30 2.77
CA SER A 7 -33.17 -18.50 3.47
C SER A 7 -32.71 -19.74 2.71
N SER A 8 -31.93 -20.58 3.38
CA SER A 8 -31.78 -22.03 3.17
C SER A 8 -32.18 -22.57 1.80
N VAL A 9 -31.20 -22.69 0.90
CA VAL A 9 -31.31 -23.44 -0.35
C VAL A 9 -31.60 -24.91 -0.02
N GLY A 10 -32.85 -25.33 -0.20
CA GLY A 10 -33.20 -26.73 -0.26
C GLY A 10 -32.48 -27.38 -1.43
N LYS A 11 -31.81 -28.51 -1.18
CA LYS A 11 -31.25 -29.35 -2.25
C LYS A 11 -32.37 -29.81 -3.17
N GLY A 12 -32.48 -29.19 -4.34
CA GLY A 12 -33.36 -29.64 -5.43
C GLY A 12 -34.17 -28.54 -6.12
N SER A 13 -33.53 -27.60 -6.81
CA SER A 13 -34.09 -26.90 -7.98
C SER A 13 -33.00 -26.04 -8.63
N ASP A 14 -32.41 -26.52 -9.72
CA ASP A 14 -31.65 -25.66 -10.64
C ASP A 14 -32.66 -24.99 -11.57
N SER A 15 -32.80 -23.67 -11.47
CA SER A 15 -33.84 -22.86 -12.15
C SER A 15 -33.83 -22.94 -13.69
N PHE A 16 -32.88 -23.65 -14.29
CA PHE A 16 -32.70 -23.79 -15.74
C PHE A 16 -33.23 -25.12 -16.31
N THR A 17 -33.77 -26.01 -15.46
CA THR A 17 -34.33 -27.33 -15.89
C THR A 17 -35.80 -27.52 -15.50
N ASP A 18 -36.46 -26.43 -15.13
CA ASP A 18 -37.81 -26.44 -14.58
C ASP A 18 -38.85 -26.29 -15.70
N PHE A 19 -39.25 -27.43 -16.29
CA PHE A 19 -40.29 -27.49 -17.30
C PHE A 19 -41.66 -27.74 -16.66
N CYS A 20 -42.71 -27.02 -17.06
CA CYS A 20 -44.07 -27.29 -16.61
C CYS A 20 -44.71 -28.45 -17.40
N CYS A 21 -45.57 -29.23 -16.74
CA CYS A 21 -46.36 -30.27 -17.38
C CYS A 21 -47.37 -29.64 -18.37
N SER A 22 -47.27 -29.98 -19.66
CA SER A 22 -48.06 -29.35 -20.73
C SER A 22 -49.59 -29.53 -20.54
N PRO A 23 -50.11 -30.74 -20.25
CA PRO A 23 -51.53 -30.91 -19.95
C PRO A 23 -52.00 -30.16 -18.70
N CYS A 24 -51.18 -30.10 -17.65
CA CYS A 24 -51.55 -29.37 -16.43
C CYS A 24 -51.61 -27.86 -16.69
N LEU A 25 -50.67 -27.33 -17.48
CA LEU A 25 -50.64 -25.93 -17.87
C LEU A 25 -51.87 -25.53 -18.70
N GLU A 26 -52.32 -26.39 -19.62
CA GLU A 26 -53.56 -26.20 -20.38
C GLU A 26 -54.80 -26.07 -19.47
N HIS A 27 -54.76 -26.67 -18.27
CA HIS A 27 -55.79 -26.57 -17.23
C HIS A 27 -55.47 -25.55 -16.11
N LYS A 28 -54.46 -24.69 -16.30
CA LYS A 28 -53.98 -23.69 -15.31
C LYS A 28 -53.57 -24.30 -13.97
N ILE A 29 -53.11 -25.55 -13.99
CA ILE A 29 -52.54 -26.23 -12.83
C ILE A 29 -51.03 -26.11 -12.92
N ASP A 30 -50.43 -25.44 -11.94
CA ASP A 30 -48.98 -25.27 -11.88
C ASP A 30 -48.33 -26.54 -11.31
N GLN A 31 -47.70 -27.30 -12.19
CA GLN A 31 -47.07 -28.56 -11.84
C GLN A 31 -45.84 -28.80 -12.71
N TRP A 32 -44.73 -29.17 -12.06
CA TRP A 32 -43.45 -29.50 -12.69
C TRP A 32 -43.42 -30.86 -13.40
N ALA A 33 -42.98 -30.84 -14.65
CA ALA A 33 -42.73 -32.03 -15.42
C ALA A 33 -41.56 -32.85 -14.85
N GLU A 34 -41.72 -34.16 -14.96
CA GLU A 34 -40.69 -35.15 -14.63
C GLU A 34 -40.30 -35.99 -15.85
N PHE A 35 -41.11 -35.95 -16.90
CA PHE A 35 -40.95 -36.74 -18.11
C PHE A 35 -41.17 -35.88 -19.35
N TYR A 36 -40.44 -36.17 -20.41
CA TYR A 36 -40.62 -35.63 -21.74
C TYR A 36 -40.96 -36.76 -22.71
N CYS A 37 -41.98 -36.58 -23.55
CA CYS A 37 -42.34 -37.53 -24.59
C CYS A 37 -41.80 -37.05 -25.94
N ASP A 38 -40.91 -37.81 -26.55
CA ASP A 38 -40.25 -37.47 -27.81
C ASP A 38 -41.23 -37.50 -29.00
N ASN A 39 -42.20 -38.40 -28.96
CA ASN A 39 -43.21 -38.50 -30.01
C ASN A 39 -44.23 -37.35 -29.97
N CYS A 40 -44.55 -36.85 -28.78
CA CYS A 40 -45.53 -35.78 -28.61
C CYS A 40 -44.92 -34.40 -28.47
N LEU A 41 -43.59 -34.31 -28.29
CA LEU A 41 -42.87 -33.06 -28.01
C LEU A 41 -43.48 -32.29 -26.82
N LYS A 42 -44.00 -33.02 -25.83
CA LYS A 42 -44.70 -32.47 -24.65
C LYS A 42 -44.08 -32.97 -23.36
N PHE A 43 -44.18 -32.13 -22.33
CA PHE A 43 -43.70 -32.40 -20.98
C PHE A 43 -44.85 -32.89 -20.09
N TYR A 44 -44.55 -33.82 -19.20
CA TYR A 44 -45.55 -34.49 -18.39
C TYR A 44 -45.08 -34.65 -16.94
N CYS A 45 -46.02 -34.46 -16.03
CA CYS A 45 -45.90 -34.88 -14.64
C CYS A 45 -46.11 -36.38 -14.48
N VAL A 46 -45.78 -36.93 -13.31
CA VAL A 46 -46.00 -38.35 -12.98
C VAL A 46 -47.44 -38.79 -13.28
N LYS A 47 -48.45 -37.97 -12.95
CA LYS A 47 -49.86 -38.34 -13.18
C LYS A 47 -50.20 -38.35 -14.67
N CYS A 48 -49.81 -37.31 -15.40
CA CYS A 48 -50.14 -37.15 -16.80
C CYS A 48 -49.36 -38.12 -17.69
N ILE A 49 -48.11 -38.48 -17.34
CA ILE A 49 -47.34 -39.47 -18.11
C ILE A 49 -47.92 -40.88 -17.96
N ASN A 50 -48.43 -41.23 -16.77
CA ASN A 50 -49.07 -42.54 -16.54
C ASN A 50 -50.34 -42.69 -17.39
N LEU A 51 -51.17 -41.64 -17.44
CA LEU A 51 -52.34 -41.58 -18.32
C LEU A 51 -51.93 -41.59 -19.79
N HIS A 52 -50.89 -40.84 -20.15
CA HIS A 52 -50.34 -40.80 -21.51
C HIS A 52 -49.87 -42.20 -21.96
N GLY A 53 -49.16 -42.93 -21.10
CA GLY A 53 -48.65 -44.27 -21.40
C GLY A 53 -49.75 -45.33 -21.56
N GLN A 54 -50.90 -45.18 -20.90
CA GLN A 54 -52.05 -46.07 -21.09
C GLN A 54 -52.68 -45.94 -22.48
N LEU A 55 -52.67 -44.73 -23.05
CA LEU A 55 -53.26 -44.43 -24.35
C LEU A 55 -52.23 -44.57 -25.49
N PHE A 56 -50.96 -44.28 -25.20
CA PHE A 56 -49.88 -44.17 -26.16
C PHE A 56 -48.64 -44.96 -25.72
N GLY A 57 -48.83 -46.22 -25.33
CA GLY A 57 -47.78 -47.07 -24.76
C GLY A 57 -46.58 -47.39 -25.67
N LYS A 58 -46.58 -46.94 -26.93
CA LYS A 58 -45.45 -47.05 -27.87
C LYS A 58 -44.57 -45.80 -27.91
N HIS A 59 -44.97 -44.71 -27.28
CA HIS A 59 -44.20 -43.49 -27.29
C HIS A 59 -42.95 -43.59 -26.42
N VAL A 60 -41.86 -43.03 -26.92
CA VAL A 60 -40.60 -42.93 -26.21
C VAL A 60 -40.69 -41.76 -25.24
N THR A 61 -40.38 -42.03 -23.97
CA THR A 61 -40.44 -41.05 -22.89
C THR A 61 -39.13 -41.07 -22.13
N TYR A 62 -38.66 -39.91 -21.74
CA TYR A 62 -37.39 -39.70 -21.05
C TYR A 62 -37.67 -39.05 -19.70
N GLY A 63 -37.16 -39.63 -18.61
CA GLY A 63 -37.29 -39.07 -17.27
C GLY A 63 -36.20 -38.03 -16.96
N ARG A 64 -36.21 -37.49 -15.73
CA ARG A 64 -35.17 -36.56 -15.24
C ARG A 64 -33.73 -37.12 -15.24
N GLY A 65 -33.55 -38.44 -15.33
CA GLY A 65 -32.23 -39.05 -15.51
C GLY A 65 -31.65 -38.92 -16.92
N GLU A 66 -32.45 -38.47 -17.89
CA GLU A 66 -32.11 -38.39 -19.32
C GLU A 66 -32.41 -36.98 -19.90
N THR A 67 -32.20 -35.94 -19.09
CA THR A 67 -32.47 -34.53 -19.49
C THR A 67 -31.69 -34.05 -20.70
N SER A 68 -30.58 -34.72 -21.06
CA SER A 68 -29.85 -34.44 -22.31
C SER A 68 -30.67 -34.72 -23.57
N LYS A 69 -31.76 -35.49 -23.48
CA LYS A 69 -32.70 -35.78 -24.58
C LYS A 69 -33.92 -34.85 -24.56
N TRP A 70 -34.02 -33.97 -23.58
CA TRP A 70 -35.09 -32.97 -23.51
C TRP A 70 -34.72 -31.78 -24.41
N PRO A 71 -35.70 -31.08 -25.00
CA PRO A 71 -35.41 -29.86 -25.72
C PRO A 71 -34.95 -28.77 -24.73
N VAL A 72 -34.16 -27.82 -25.23
CA VAL A 72 -33.72 -26.66 -24.45
C VAL A 72 -34.93 -25.83 -24.06
N SER A 73 -34.96 -25.29 -22.84
CA SER A 73 -36.07 -24.43 -22.42
C SER A 73 -36.09 -23.16 -23.26
N LYS A 74 -37.29 -22.65 -23.55
CA LYS A 74 -37.46 -21.40 -24.30
C LYS A 74 -36.74 -20.23 -23.64
N GLU A 75 -36.67 -20.22 -22.32
CA GLU A 75 -35.94 -19.21 -21.54
C GLU A 75 -34.43 -19.25 -21.82
N VAL A 76 -33.85 -20.45 -21.94
CA VAL A 76 -32.43 -20.63 -22.28
C VAL A 76 -32.17 -20.26 -23.74
N GLU A 77 -33.07 -20.63 -24.66
CA GLU A 77 -32.97 -20.20 -26.07
C GLU A 77 -33.03 -18.68 -26.20
N ASP A 78 -34.02 -18.04 -25.55
CA ASP A 78 -34.19 -16.59 -25.53
C ASP A 78 -32.98 -15.89 -24.90
N PHE A 79 -32.39 -16.48 -23.85
CA PHE A 79 -31.20 -15.94 -23.20
C PHE A 79 -29.96 -15.98 -24.11
N ILE A 80 -29.73 -17.09 -24.82
CA ILE A 80 -28.53 -17.28 -25.66
C ILE A 80 -28.62 -16.50 -26.98
N GLN A 81 -29.83 -16.31 -27.52
CA GLN A 81 -30.01 -15.76 -28.85
C GLN A 81 -30.13 -14.23 -28.87
N LYS A 82 -30.40 -13.56 -27.74
CA LYS A 82 -30.56 -12.11 -27.71
C LYS A 82 -29.23 -11.37 -27.74
N CYS A 83 -29.24 -10.21 -28.37
CA CYS A 83 -28.09 -9.33 -28.39
C CYS A 83 -28.01 -8.48 -27.12
N ASP A 84 -26.89 -8.54 -26.42
CA ASP A 84 -26.64 -7.77 -25.19
C ASP A 84 -26.77 -6.25 -25.38
N LEU A 85 -26.56 -5.74 -26.59
CA LEU A 85 -26.66 -4.30 -26.91
C LEU A 85 -28.05 -3.91 -27.45
N HIS A 86 -28.85 -4.87 -27.88
CA HIS A 86 -30.12 -4.65 -28.56
C HIS A 86 -31.12 -5.72 -28.13
N GLU A 87 -31.80 -5.49 -27.00
CA GLU A 87 -32.65 -6.47 -26.30
C GLU A 87 -33.71 -7.17 -27.19
N ASP A 88 -34.21 -6.47 -28.21
CA ASP A 88 -35.22 -6.97 -29.16
C ASP A 88 -34.64 -7.63 -30.43
N LYS A 89 -33.31 -7.77 -30.53
CA LYS A 89 -32.65 -8.29 -31.74
C LYS A 89 -31.90 -9.58 -31.43
N LEU A 90 -32.02 -10.53 -32.35
CA LEU A 90 -31.33 -11.81 -32.26
C LEU A 90 -29.91 -11.72 -32.84
N LEU A 91 -29.02 -12.54 -32.30
CA LEU A 91 -27.68 -12.77 -32.80
C LEU A 91 -27.78 -13.67 -34.05
N GLU A 92 -27.53 -13.08 -35.22
CA GLU A 92 -27.65 -13.76 -36.51
C GLU A 92 -26.31 -13.82 -37.28
N MET A 93 -25.35 -12.98 -36.88
CA MET A 93 -24.06 -12.81 -37.55
C MET A 93 -22.88 -13.00 -36.61
N PHE A 94 -21.72 -13.30 -37.19
CA PHE A 94 -20.44 -13.44 -36.51
C PHE A 94 -19.38 -12.59 -37.22
N CYS A 95 -18.74 -11.71 -36.47
CA CYS A 95 -17.62 -10.90 -36.95
C CYS A 95 -16.31 -11.65 -36.66
N ASN A 96 -15.61 -12.08 -37.70
CA ASN A 96 -14.32 -12.78 -37.58
C ASN A 96 -13.20 -11.83 -37.16
N ASP A 97 -13.26 -10.57 -37.56
CA ASP A 97 -12.21 -9.59 -37.25
C ASP A 97 -12.14 -9.28 -35.74
N HIS A 98 -13.28 -9.35 -35.06
CA HIS A 98 -13.40 -9.16 -33.61
C HIS A 98 -13.65 -10.45 -32.82
N ASN A 99 -13.87 -11.57 -33.51
CA ASN A 99 -14.24 -12.86 -32.94
C ASN A 99 -15.49 -12.74 -32.01
N GLN A 100 -16.57 -12.13 -32.50
CA GLN A 100 -17.74 -11.77 -31.71
C GLN A 100 -19.07 -12.04 -32.45
N LEU A 101 -20.10 -12.49 -31.73
CA LEU A 101 -21.47 -12.58 -32.22
C LEU A 101 -22.11 -11.18 -32.31
N CYS A 102 -22.91 -10.94 -33.35
CA CYS A 102 -23.54 -9.65 -33.57
C CYS A 102 -24.94 -9.81 -34.18
N CYS A 103 -25.85 -8.92 -33.79
CA CYS A 103 -27.12 -8.75 -34.49
C CYS A 103 -26.94 -7.87 -35.73
N THR A 104 -28.00 -7.72 -36.51
CA THR A 104 -28.05 -6.83 -37.68
C THR A 104 -27.61 -5.40 -37.37
N ASN A 105 -28.09 -4.80 -36.28
CA ASN A 105 -27.71 -3.44 -35.90
C ASN A 105 -26.22 -3.32 -35.54
N CYS A 106 -25.66 -4.27 -34.77
CA CYS A 106 -24.24 -4.28 -34.43
C CYS A 106 -23.35 -4.34 -35.67
N ALA A 107 -23.74 -5.11 -36.68
CA ALA A 107 -22.99 -5.19 -37.93
C ALA A 107 -22.93 -3.85 -38.67
N PHE A 108 -24.03 -3.09 -38.68
CA PHE A 108 -24.10 -1.79 -39.36
C PHE A 108 -23.41 -0.64 -38.61
N VAL A 109 -23.34 -0.71 -37.28
CA VAL A 109 -22.82 0.38 -36.45
C VAL A 109 -21.39 0.08 -36.00
N ASN A 110 -21.19 -1.02 -35.29
CA ASN A 110 -19.93 -1.35 -34.62
C ASN A 110 -18.96 -2.10 -35.53
N HIS A 111 -19.47 -2.90 -36.47
CA HIS A 111 -18.66 -3.74 -37.36
C HIS A 111 -18.73 -3.32 -38.83
N ARG A 112 -19.18 -2.09 -39.13
CA ARG A 112 -19.35 -1.57 -40.51
C ARG A 112 -18.08 -1.65 -41.35
N HIS A 113 -16.93 -1.46 -40.71
CA HIS A 113 -15.62 -1.44 -41.36
C HIS A 113 -14.89 -2.79 -41.26
N CYS A 114 -15.53 -3.81 -40.68
CA CYS A 114 -15.01 -5.16 -40.63
C CYS A 114 -15.13 -5.82 -42.00
N ALA A 115 -14.05 -6.48 -42.43
CA ALA A 115 -13.97 -7.16 -43.71
C ALA A 115 -14.70 -8.52 -43.70
N LYS A 116 -14.85 -9.16 -42.52
CA LYS A 116 -15.40 -10.53 -42.42
C LYS A 116 -16.51 -10.65 -41.37
N VAL A 117 -17.68 -10.11 -41.70
CA VAL A 117 -18.94 -10.40 -40.99
C VAL A 117 -19.74 -11.39 -41.81
N VAL A 118 -20.08 -12.53 -41.23
CA VAL A 118 -20.76 -13.65 -41.90
C VAL A 118 -21.97 -14.10 -41.09
N LEU A 119 -22.91 -14.80 -41.73
CA LEU A 119 -24.04 -15.39 -41.01
C LEU A 119 -23.56 -16.53 -40.10
N ILE A 120 -24.18 -16.69 -38.93
CA ILE A 120 -23.82 -17.76 -37.99
C ILE A 120 -24.01 -19.14 -38.66
N SER A 121 -25.08 -19.32 -39.44
CA SER A 121 -25.34 -20.55 -40.20
C SER A 121 -24.22 -20.92 -41.18
N GLU A 122 -23.44 -19.95 -41.66
CA GLU A 122 -22.28 -20.17 -42.53
C GLU A 122 -21.01 -20.48 -41.73
N SER A 123 -20.88 -19.91 -40.53
CA SER A 123 -19.75 -20.14 -39.60
C SER A 123 -19.78 -21.51 -38.93
N VAL A 124 -20.97 -22.09 -38.73
CA VAL A 124 -21.18 -23.38 -38.03
C VAL A 124 -20.74 -24.60 -38.85
N LYS A 125 -20.23 -24.41 -40.08
CA LYS A 125 -19.72 -25.51 -40.92
C LYS A 125 -18.43 -26.17 -40.41
N GLY A 126 -17.79 -25.63 -39.37
CA GLY A 126 -16.60 -26.19 -38.72
C GLY A 126 -16.90 -27.10 -37.51
N PRO A 127 -15.86 -27.66 -36.84
CA PRO A 127 -16.06 -28.40 -35.60
C PRO A 127 -16.65 -27.50 -34.52
N LEU A 128 -17.73 -27.97 -33.88
CA LEU A 128 -18.37 -27.24 -32.79
C LEU A 128 -17.42 -27.15 -31.59
N PRO A 129 -17.43 -26.01 -30.86
CA PRO A 129 -16.65 -25.87 -29.64
C PRO A 129 -17.08 -26.90 -28.59
N ASP A 130 -16.11 -27.41 -27.82
CA ASP A 130 -16.37 -28.32 -26.72
C ASP A 130 -17.05 -27.57 -25.56
N LEU A 131 -18.38 -27.64 -25.54
CA LEU A 131 -19.22 -27.03 -24.50
C LEU A 131 -18.93 -27.63 -23.10
N GLN A 132 -18.46 -28.88 -23.00
CA GLN A 132 -18.07 -29.47 -21.72
C GLN A 132 -16.78 -28.83 -21.19
N GLN A 133 -15.82 -28.57 -22.07
CA GLN A 133 -14.62 -27.80 -21.69
C GLN A 133 -14.97 -26.38 -21.27
N LEU A 134 -15.86 -25.70 -22.00
CA LEU A 134 -16.31 -24.36 -21.62
C LEU A 134 -17.06 -24.36 -20.29
N SER A 135 -17.91 -25.35 -20.04
CA SER A 135 -18.59 -25.52 -18.75
C SER A 135 -17.59 -25.70 -17.60
N ARG A 136 -16.55 -26.54 -17.78
CA ARG A 136 -15.46 -26.67 -16.78
C ARG A 136 -14.73 -25.35 -16.54
N ASN A 137 -14.42 -24.61 -17.61
CA ASN A 137 -13.77 -23.31 -17.48
C ASN A 137 -14.65 -22.30 -16.73
N ILE A 138 -15.95 -22.25 -17.02
CA ILE A 138 -16.91 -21.40 -16.31
C ILE A 138 -16.93 -21.76 -14.82
N GLN A 139 -16.98 -23.05 -14.48
CA GLN A 139 -16.97 -23.50 -13.09
C GLN A 139 -15.70 -23.04 -12.35
N THR A 140 -14.52 -23.18 -12.98
CA THR A 140 -13.27 -22.67 -12.40
C THR A 140 -13.30 -21.17 -12.19
N VAL A 141 -13.81 -20.40 -13.16
CA VAL A 141 -13.94 -18.93 -13.02
C VAL A 141 -14.92 -18.56 -11.90
N LEU A 142 -16.03 -19.28 -11.75
CA LEU A 142 -16.99 -19.05 -10.66
C LEU A 142 -16.35 -19.29 -9.29
N GLU A 143 -15.60 -20.38 -9.12
CA GLU A 143 -14.86 -20.66 -7.88
C GLU A 143 -13.82 -19.57 -7.57
N ASP A 144 -13.13 -19.07 -8.59
CA ASP A 144 -12.17 -17.99 -8.43
C ASP A 144 -12.84 -16.65 -8.09
N LEU A 145 -14.02 -16.37 -8.67
CA LEU A 145 -14.84 -15.20 -8.32
C LEU A 145 -15.37 -15.27 -6.87
N GLU A 146 -15.74 -16.46 -6.40
CA GLU A 146 -16.16 -16.66 -5.00
C GLU A 146 -15.00 -16.41 -4.03
N LYS A 147 -13.79 -16.93 -4.33
CA LYS A 147 -12.57 -16.62 -3.55
C LYS A 147 -12.30 -15.12 -3.53
N LEU A 148 -12.53 -14.42 -4.65
CA LEU A 148 -12.36 -12.97 -4.75
C LEU A 148 -13.34 -12.22 -3.85
N GLN A 149 -14.61 -12.60 -3.86
CA GLN A 149 -15.63 -11.99 -3.01
C GLN A 149 -15.26 -12.13 -1.54
N ASN A 150 -14.93 -13.36 -1.11
CA ASN A 150 -14.52 -13.65 0.28
C ASN A 150 -13.26 -12.85 0.69
N TYR A 151 -12.31 -12.68 -0.21
CA TYR A 151 -11.12 -11.85 0.02
C TYR A 151 -11.50 -10.39 0.27
N TRP A 152 -12.36 -9.80 -0.58
CA TRP A 152 -12.79 -8.40 -0.44
C TRP A 152 -13.58 -8.18 0.84
N ASP A 153 -14.45 -9.12 1.22
CA ASP A 153 -15.18 -9.07 2.50
C ASP A 153 -14.22 -9.08 3.71
N THR A 154 -13.22 -9.97 3.68
CA THR A 154 -12.19 -10.05 4.73
C THR A 154 -11.32 -8.79 4.78
N ASN A 155 -10.94 -8.25 3.63
CA ASN A 155 -10.16 -7.01 3.53
C ASN A 155 -10.95 -5.82 4.09
N MET A 156 -12.25 -5.73 3.79
CA MET A 156 -13.12 -4.70 4.35
C MET A 156 -13.17 -4.77 5.88
N GLN A 157 -13.32 -5.98 6.45
CA GLN A 157 -13.29 -6.16 7.90
C GLN A 157 -11.93 -5.78 8.50
N SER A 158 -10.83 -6.18 7.85
CA SER A 158 -9.47 -5.85 8.28
C SER A 158 -9.19 -4.35 8.24
N LEU A 159 -9.69 -3.66 7.21
CA LEU A 159 -9.60 -2.20 7.09
C LEU A 159 -10.34 -1.51 8.24
N GLN A 160 -11.53 -2.01 8.60
CA GLN A 160 -12.28 -1.49 9.75
C GLN A 160 -11.52 -1.68 11.07
N VAL A 161 -10.90 -2.85 11.28
CA VAL A 161 -10.07 -3.11 12.47
C VAL A 161 -8.85 -2.19 12.50
N SER A 162 -8.16 -2.01 11.37
CA SER A 162 -7.00 -1.13 11.27
C SER A 162 -7.38 0.33 11.53
N TYR A 163 -8.50 0.80 10.98
CA TYR A 163 -9.04 2.13 11.27
C TYR A 163 -9.24 2.36 12.77
N ASN A 164 -9.90 1.42 13.46
CA ASN A 164 -10.13 1.51 14.90
C ASN A 164 -8.82 1.50 15.70
N LYS A 165 -7.83 0.70 15.26
CA LYS A 165 -6.49 0.67 15.86
C LYS A 165 -5.82 2.05 15.77
N GLN A 166 -5.79 2.65 14.58
CA GLN A 166 -5.16 3.96 14.39
C GLN A 166 -5.87 5.06 15.18
N LEU A 167 -7.21 4.98 15.25
CA LEU A 167 -8.00 5.90 16.06
C LEU A 167 -7.65 5.80 17.56
N ASN A 168 -7.35 4.61 18.07
CA ASN A 168 -6.85 4.44 19.43
C ASN A 168 -5.41 4.94 19.59
N GLU A 169 -4.50 4.69 18.64
CA GLU A 169 -3.12 5.18 18.72
C GLU A 169 -3.06 6.73 18.76
N ILE A 170 -3.94 7.42 18.03
CA ILE A 170 -4.10 8.88 18.09
C ILE A 170 -4.52 9.32 19.49
N ARG A 171 -5.50 8.64 20.10
CA ARG A 171 -5.98 8.93 21.46
C ARG A 171 -4.90 8.70 22.51
N ASP A 172 -4.17 7.59 22.41
CA ASP A 172 -3.07 7.25 23.31
C ASP A 172 -1.92 8.27 23.20
N THR A 173 -1.62 8.72 21.99
CA THR A 173 -0.61 9.77 21.74
C THR A 173 -1.00 11.07 22.42
N ARG A 174 -2.27 11.47 22.30
CA ARG A 174 -2.79 12.65 23.01
C ARG A 174 -2.65 12.50 24.53
N GLN A 175 -3.00 11.34 25.08
CA GLN A 175 -2.88 11.09 26.53
C GLN A 175 -1.43 11.18 27.00
N LYS A 176 -0.47 10.60 26.27
CA LYS A 176 0.96 10.68 26.61
C LYS A 176 1.46 12.13 26.65
N ILE A 177 1.06 12.95 25.68
CA ILE A 177 1.39 14.38 25.67
C ILE A 177 0.83 15.08 26.90
N ASN A 178 -0.43 14.83 27.26
CA ASN A 178 -1.02 15.41 28.46
C ASN A 178 -0.24 15.02 29.72
N THR A 179 0.11 13.74 29.88
CA THR A 179 0.91 13.29 31.03
C THR A 179 2.27 13.99 31.14
N ILE A 180 2.90 14.31 29.99
CA ILE A 180 4.15 15.08 29.98
C ILE A 180 3.89 16.51 30.47
N LEU A 181 2.83 17.16 30.00
CA LEU A 181 2.45 18.51 30.42
C LEU A 181 2.10 18.56 31.92
N ASP A 182 1.34 17.57 32.42
CA ASP A 182 1.01 17.44 33.84
C ASP A 182 2.28 17.32 34.69
N LYS A 183 3.28 16.56 34.22
CA LYS A 183 4.55 16.41 34.93
C LYS A 183 5.37 17.70 34.94
N ILE A 184 5.36 18.47 33.85
CA ILE A 184 6.02 19.77 33.78
C ILE A 184 5.37 20.74 34.77
N GLU A 185 4.04 20.82 34.78
CA GLU A 185 3.29 21.64 35.74
C GLU A 185 3.62 21.28 37.18
N GLN A 186 3.58 19.99 37.54
CA GLN A 186 3.90 19.51 38.88
C GLN A 186 5.32 19.90 39.32
N ASN A 187 6.29 19.81 38.41
CA ASN A 187 7.67 20.23 38.70
C ASN A 187 7.77 21.73 38.95
N THR A 188 7.09 22.56 38.15
CA THR A 188 7.08 24.02 38.32
C THR A 188 6.39 24.44 39.61
N ILE A 189 5.28 23.79 39.97
CA ILE A 189 4.59 24.03 41.25
C ILE A 189 5.50 23.65 42.41
N LYS A 190 6.19 22.50 42.34
CA LYS A 190 7.12 22.07 43.38
C LYS A 190 8.28 23.06 43.56
N GLU A 191 8.85 23.59 42.48
CA GLU A 191 9.89 24.62 42.57
C GLU A 191 9.37 25.88 43.28
N LEU A 192 8.12 26.29 43.01
CA LEU A 192 7.48 27.42 43.68
C LEU A 192 7.30 27.16 45.18
N GLU A 193 6.82 25.96 45.54
CA GLU A 193 6.64 25.53 46.94
C GLU A 193 7.97 25.51 47.69
N ASP A 194 9.04 24.97 47.10
CA ASP A 194 10.38 24.91 47.69
C ASP A 194 10.95 26.32 47.93
N LYS A 195 10.80 27.22 46.95
CA LYS A 195 11.22 28.63 47.10
C LYS A 195 10.40 29.34 48.19
N MET A 196 9.10 29.12 48.24
CA MET A 196 8.22 29.71 49.26
C MET A 196 8.58 29.21 50.66
N ALA A 197 8.87 27.92 50.82
CA ALA A 197 9.30 27.35 52.08
C ALA A 197 10.63 27.98 52.57
N SER A 198 11.59 28.15 51.66
CA SER A 198 12.88 28.80 51.95
C SER A 198 12.71 30.26 52.38
N LEU A 199 11.94 31.05 51.62
CA LEU A 199 11.63 32.45 51.97
C LEU A 199 10.92 32.55 53.32
N LYS A 200 9.91 31.70 53.55
CA LYS A 200 9.16 31.67 54.81
C LYS A 200 10.08 31.38 56.00
N ALA A 201 11.01 30.43 55.87
CA ALA A 201 11.96 30.11 56.93
C ALA A 201 12.92 31.27 57.25
N SER A 202 13.40 31.97 56.21
CA SER A 202 14.25 33.15 56.37
C SER A 202 13.51 34.30 57.07
N VAL A 203 12.31 34.64 56.61
CA VAL A 203 11.48 35.68 57.23
C VAL A 203 11.13 35.32 58.68
N GLN A 204 10.77 34.06 58.94
CA GLN A 204 10.46 33.60 60.30
C GLN A 204 11.67 33.72 61.23
N THR A 205 12.88 33.44 60.75
CA THR A 205 14.12 33.59 61.54
C THR A 205 14.32 35.05 61.98
N ASN A 206 14.07 36.00 61.06
CA ASN A 206 14.16 37.43 61.38
C ASN A 206 13.09 37.86 62.38
N VAL A 207 11.85 37.37 62.22
CA VAL A 207 10.75 37.62 63.18
C VAL A 207 11.10 37.08 64.56
N ASP A 208 11.62 35.85 64.64
CA ASP A 208 12.01 35.21 65.90
C ASP A 208 13.16 35.96 66.57
N HIS A 209 14.13 36.44 65.80
CA HIS A 209 15.24 37.25 66.32
C HIS A 209 14.73 38.57 66.91
N CYS A 210 13.90 39.30 66.16
CA CYS A 210 13.27 40.53 66.64
C CYS A 210 12.45 40.30 67.92
N SER A 211 11.67 39.21 67.98
CA SER A 211 10.87 38.85 69.15
C SER A 211 11.74 38.54 70.38
N LYS A 212 12.82 37.77 70.21
CA LYS A 212 13.78 37.49 71.29
C LYS A 212 14.40 38.78 71.84
N LEU A 213 14.92 39.62 70.95
CA LEU A 213 15.56 40.87 71.31
C LEU A 213 14.59 41.82 72.03
N GLN A 214 13.35 41.92 71.54
CA GLN A 214 12.29 42.71 72.17
C GLN A 214 11.95 42.19 73.58
N ASN A 215 11.85 40.87 73.77
CA ASN A 215 11.57 40.28 75.08
C ASN A 215 12.70 40.49 76.08
N GLU A 216 13.96 40.40 75.64
CA GLU A 216 15.13 40.68 76.46
C GLU A 216 15.19 42.16 76.88
N LEU A 217 14.96 43.08 75.96
CA LEU A 217 14.89 44.51 76.26
C LEU A 217 13.73 44.86 77.21
N LYS A 218 12.54 44.26 77.03
CA LYS A 218 11.41 44.42 77.97
C LYS A 218 11.76 43.96 79.38
N ARG A 219 12.43 42.81 79.52
CA ARG A 219 12.90 42.30 80.83
C ARG A 219 13.90 43.24 81.48
N LEU A 220 14.88 43.72 80.71
CA LEU A 220 15.87 44.68 81.19
C LEU A 220 15.23 46.01 81.61
N SER A 221 14.26 46.51 80.84
CA SER A 221 13.48 47.71 81.16
C SER A 221 12.77 47.59 82.50
N ASN A 222 12.05 46.48 82.72
CA ASN A 222 11.38 46.23 84.00
C ASN A 222 12.37 46.13 85.16
N THR A 223 13.52 45.48 84.94
CA THR A 223 14.56 45.31 85.95
C THR A 223 15.20 46.66 86.33
N ILE A 224 15.49 47.53 85.35
CA ILE A 224 15.96 48.89 85.63
C ILE A 224 14.92 49.65 86.43
N HIS A 225 13.64 49.58 86.02
CA HIS A 225 12.56 50.26 86.72
C HIS A 225 12.56 49.88 88.21
N ASP A 226 12.62 48.60 88.54
CA ASP A 226 12.66 48.13 89.93
C ASP A 226 13.93 48.58 90.69
N ILE A 227 15.10 48.55 90.05
CA ILE A 227 16.39 48.92 90.66
C ILE A 227 16.49 50.44 90.88
N VAL A 228 15.94 51.27 90.00
CA VAL A 228 15.95 52.74 90.13
C VAL A 228 15.19 53.20 91.38
N TYR A 229 14.12 52.52 91.77
CA TYR A 229 13.33 52.89 92.95
C TYR A 229 13.80 52.22 94.26
N LYS A 230 14.52 51.08 94.21
CA LYS A 230 14.80 50.24 95.41
C LYS A 230 16.22 49.66 95.50
N GLY A 231 17.10 49.93 94.55
CA GLY A 231 18.37 49.22 94.38
C GLY A 231 19.58 49.82 95.10
N LYS A 232 20.56 48.96 95.41
CA LYS A 232 21.90 49.37 95.87
C LYS A 232 22.73 49.92 94.69
N ALA A 233 23.70 50.80 94.97
CA ALA A 233 24.55 51.43 93.95
C ALA A 233 25.26 50.41 93.04
N GLU A 234 25.73 49.30 93.59
CA GLU A 234 26.42 48.22 92.87
C GLU A 234 25.51 47.52 91.85
N LEU A 235 24.25 47.23 92.22
CA LEU A 235 23.26 46.63 91.33
C LEU A 235 22.84 47.59 90.22
N SER A 236 22.79 48.89 90.52
CA SER A 236 22.51 49.94 89.52
C SER A 236 23.61 50.03 88.47
N PHE A 237 24.87 49.92 88.88
CA PHE A 237 26.01 49.89 87.95
C PHE A 237 25.99 48.65 87.04
N ILE A 238 25.71 47.46 87.60
CA ILE A 238 25.62 46.21 86.82
C ILE A 238 24.47 46.29 85.80
N ALA A 239 23.29 46.74 86.23
CA ALA A 239 22.11 46.88 85.37
C ALA A 239 22.37 47.87 84.23
N SER A 240 23.02 49.01 84.53
CA SER A 240 23.41 50.01 83.53
C SER A 240 24.33 49.42 82.45
N LYS A 241 25.38 48.69 82.84
CA LYS A 241 26.31 48.07 81.88
C LYS A 241 25.64 47.04 80.99
N LYS A 242 24.81 46.14 81.56
CA LYS A 242 24.05 45.15 80.77
C LYS A 242 23.08 45.79 79.79
N CYS A 243 22.45 46.91 80.16
CA CYS A 243 21.49 47.58 79.29
C CYS A 243 22.17 48.34 78.16
N VAL A 244 23.26 49.05 78.43
CA VAL A 244 24.05 49.72 77.38
C VAL A 244 24.55 48.70 76.35
N GLU A 245 25.08 47.57 76.80
CA GLU A 245 25.53 46.50 75.88
C GLU A 245 24.39 46.00 75.00
N LYS A 246 23.22 45.75 75.59
CA LYS A 246 22.07 45.19 74.84
C LYS A 246 21.39 46.20 73.93
N ILE A 247 21.35 47.48 74.33
CA ILE A 247 20.89 48.59 73.49
C ILE A 247 21.81 48.71 72.27
N ASN A 248 23.12 48.75 72.47
CA ASN A 248 24.07 48.82 71.36
C ASN A 248 23.92 47.64 70.39
N GLN A 249 23.78 46.40 70.89
CA GLN A 249 23.52 45.23 70.04
C GLN A 249 22.23 45.38 69.22
N SER A 250 21.20 45.98 69.80
CA SER A 250 19.91 46.18 69.15
C SER A 250 19.95 47.30 68.12
N GLU A 251 20.64 48.40 68.42
CA GLU A 251 20.86 49.51 67.50
C GLU A 251 21.69 49.07 66.29
N THR A 252 22.73 48.25 66.49
CA THR A 252 23.47 47.63 65.39
C THR A 252 22.56 46.79 64.51
N TYR A 253 21.78 45.88 65.10
CA TYR A 253 20.85 45.04 64.33
C TYR A 253 19.80 45.85 63.57
N LEU A 254 19.24 46.90 64.19
CA LEU A 254 18.30 47.81 63.53
C LEU A 254 18.98 48.56 62.38
N THR A 255 20.20 49.05 62.57
CA THR A 255 20.99 49.75 61.55
C THR A 255 21.28 48.84 60.36
N ASP A 256 21.66 47.59 60.61
CA ASP A 256 21.91 46.58 59.58
C ASP A 256 20.64 46.18 58.81
N ASN A 257 19.45 46.49 59.33
CA ASN A 257 18.14 46.14 58.77
C ASN A 257 17.28 47.37 58.37
N LEU A 258 17.85 48.58 58.32
CA LEU A 258 17.17 49.83 57.99
C LEU A 258 16.58 49.86 56.56
N VAL A 259 17.16 49.09 55.64
CA VAL A 259 16.64 48.87 54.28
C VAL A 259 16.18 47.42 54.20
N GLN A 260 14.87 47.21 54.27
CA GLN A 260 14.27 45.87 54.12
C GLN A 260 14.17 45.51 52.64
N VAL A 261 14.51 44.27 52.30
CA VAL A 261 14.21 43.69 50.99
C VAL A 261 12.83 43.04 51.06
N GLU A 262 11.85 43.64 50.39
CA GLU A 262 10.54 43.02 50.24
C GLU A 262 10.66 41.82 49.30
N SER A 263 10.43 40.62 49.83
CA SER A 263 10.58 39.38 49.06
C SER A 263 9.25 39.04 48.39
N SER A 264 9.25 38.99 47.06
CA SER A 264 8.09 38.58 46.26
C SER A 264 8.45 37.45 45.29
N LEU A 265 7.46 36.62 44.97
CA LEU A 265 7.59 35.55 43.98
C LEU A 265 6.76 35.93 42.75
N THR A 266 7.37 35.84 41.56
CA THR A 266 6.70 36.11 40.28
C THR A 266 6.88 34.91 39.37
N PHE A 267 5.79 34.44 38.75
CA PHE A 267 5.85 33.44 37.69
C PHE A 267 6.00 34.14 36.35
N GLN A 268 7.00 33.75 35.56
CA GLN A 268 7.16 34.17 34.17
C GLN A 268 6.95 32.95 33.28
N ALA A 269 5.88 32.99 32.47
CA ALA A 269 5.59 31.93 31.52
C ALA A 269 6.61 31.95 30.38
N ASP A 270 7.06 30.76 29.98
CA ASP A 270 7.92 30.60 28.81
C ASP A 270 7.09 30.76 27.52
N SER A 271 7.38 31.82 26.75
CA SER A 271 6.72 32.12 25.48
C SER A 271 6.98 31.06 24.41
N ASP A 272 8.13 30.38 24.46
CA ASP A 272 8.51 29.37 23.47
C ASP A 272 7.63 28.13 23.62
N CYS A 273 7.19 27.80 24.83
CA CYS A 273 6.32 26.64 25.09
C CYS A 273 4.98 26.78 24.35
N GLN A 274 4.33 27.95 24.46
CA GLN A 274 3.09 28.22 23.74
C GLN A 274 3.31 28.33 22.22
N GLN A 275 4.44 28.91 21.79
CA GLN A 275 4.74 29.06 20.38
C GLN A 275 5.01 27.72 19.68
N HIS A 276 5.68 26.77 20.35
CA HIS A 276 5.93 25.44 19.78
C HIS A 276 4.64 24.60 19.68
N LEU A 277 3.78 24.66 20.71
CA LEU A 277 2.51 23.93 20.70
C LEU A 277 1.53 24.49 19.65
N SER A 278 1.51 25.80 19.44
CA SER A 278 0.64 26.44 18.43
C SER A 278 1.07 26.17 16.97
N LYS A 279 2.31 25.74 16.74
CA LYS A 279 2.80 25.34 15.40
C LYS A 279 2.36 23.93 14.99
N LEU A 280 1.76 23.14 15.89
CA LEU A 280 1.31 21.78 15.58
C LEU A 280 0.03 21.81 14.75
N SER A 281 0.08 21.32 13.51
CA SER A 281 -1.09 21.15 12.64
C SER A 281 -1.84 19.82 12.87
N GLY A 282 -1.22 18.89 13.61
CA GLY A 282 -1.79 17.58 13.95
C GLY A 282 -0.87 16.80 14.87
N LEU A 283 -1.35 15.68 15.43
CA LEU A 283 -0.58 14.79 16.31
C LEU A 283 0.33 13.81 15.54
N GLY A 284 0.17 13.74 14.23
CA GLY A 284 0.86 12.82 13.34
C GLY A 284 0.31 12.95 11.92
N ARG A 285 0.72 12.03 11.04
CA ARG A 285 0.23 11.96 9.65
C ARG A 285 -0.41 10.59 9.41
N ILE A 286 -1.57 10.58 8.75
CA ILE A 286 -2.14 9.36 8.19
C ILE A 286 -1.49 9.10 6.85
N VAL A 287 -0.96 7.88 6.67
CA VAL A 287 -0.36 7.43 5.41
C VAL A 287 -1.24 6.32 4.87
N GLU A 288 -1.77 6.52 3.66
CA GLU A 288 -2.50 5.48 2.96
C GLU A 288 -1.50 4.47 2.38
N CYS A 289 -1.58 3.23 2.86
CA CYS A 289 -0.81 2.11 2.32
C CYS A 289 -1.72 1.26 1.42
N THR A 290 -1.87 1.66 0.16
CA THR A 290 -2.49 0.80 -0.86
C THR A 290 -1.46 -0.21 -1.35
N GLN A 291 -1.71 -1.50 -1.13
CA GLN A 291 -0.84 -2.56 -1.64
C GLN A 291 -1.61 -3.52 -2.53
N SER A 292 -0.94 -3.99 -3.58
CA SER A 292 -1.44 -5.10 -4.37
C SER A 292 -1.16 -6.38 -3.60
N VAL A 293 -2.20 -7.01 -3.06
CA VAL A 293 -2.12 -8.37 -2.50
C VAL A 293 -2.50 -9.34 -3.63
N PRO A 294 -1.77 -10.46 -3.81
CA PRO A 294 -2.10 -11.39 -4.87
C PRO A 294 -3.42 -12.02 -4.48
N LEU A 295 -4.33 -12.08 -5.45
CA LEU A 295 -5.51 -12.90 -5.32
C LEU A 295 -5.04 -14.37 -5.11
N PRO A 296 -5.82 -15.24 -4.45
CA PRO A 296 -5.48 -16.66 -4.31
C PRO A 296 -5.38 -17.45 -5.64
N VAL A 297 -5.38 -16.74 -6.77
CA VAL A 297 -5.41 -17.24 -8.12
C VAL A 297 -4.11 -16.81 -8.80
N ALA A 298 -3.12 -17.69 -8.80
CA ALA A 298 -1.91 -17.49 -9.58
C ALA A 298 -2.28 -17.50 -11.07
N SER A 299 -2.28 -16.33 -11.71
CA SER A 299 -2.60 -16.25 -13.14
C SER A 299 -1.36 -16.61 -13.96
N ASN A 300 -1.26 -17.89 -14.35
CA ASN A 300 -0.32 -18.33 -15.39
C ASN A 300 -0.77 -17.93 -16.81
N LYS A 301 -1.66 -16.94 -16.92
CA LYS A 301 -2.12 -16.42 -18.20
C LYS A 301 -0.95 -15.82 -18.96
N VAL A 302 -0.66 -16.39 -20.11
CA VAL A 302 0.32 -15.85 -21.04
C VAL A 302 -0.20 -14.50 -21.57
N LEU A 303 0.59 -13.44 -21.41
CA LEU A 303 0.25 -12.11 -21.89
C LEU A 303 0.34 -12.08 -23.41
N THR A 304 -0.71 -11.60 -24.08
CA THR A 304 -0.71 -11.49 -25.55
C THR A 304 -0.39 -10.06 -25.97
N VAL A 305 0.70 -9.88 -26.72
CA VAL A 305 1.12 -8.58 -27.24
C VAL A 305 0.13 -8.06 -28.29
N GLN A 306 -0.40 -6.87 -28.07
CA GLN A 306 -1.34 -6.19 -28.97
C GLN A 306 -0.66 -5.13 -29.85
N GLY A 307 0.44 -4.56 -29.36
CA GLY A 307 1.16 -3.52 -30.08
C GLY A 307 2.38 -3.03 -29.31
N LYS A 308 3.28 -2.36 -30.02
CA LYS A 308 4.52 -1.81 -29.47
C LYS A 308 4.74 -0.40 -30.03
N ALA A 309 5.22 0.50 -29.19
CA ALA A 309 5.51 1.88 -29.59
C ALA A 309 6.66 2.46 -28.76
N GLU A 310 7.46 3.32 -29.38
CA GLU A 310 8.58 4.02 -28.73
C GLU A 310 8.17 5.46 -28.40
N TYR A 311 8.58 5.95 -27.23
CA TYR A 311 8.29 7.30 -26.76
C TYR A 311 9.57 7.98 -26.30
N ASN A 312 9.83 9.16 -26.85
CA ASN A 312 10.99 9.96 -26.49
C ASN A 312 10.76 10.63 -25.13
N VAL A 313 11.66 10.39 -24.17
CA VAL A 313 11.60 10.95 -22.80
C VAL A 313 12.74 11.93 -22.51
N ARG A 314 13.37 12.43 -23.57
CA ARG A 314 14.39 13.48 -23.49
C ARG A 314 13.74 14.86 -23.29
N ILE A 315 14.34 15.67 -22.44
CA ILE A 315 14.03 17.09 -22.29
C ILE A 315 15.20 17.96 -22.75
N PRO A 316 14.97 19.25 -23.11
CA PRO A 316 16.02 20.13 -23.64
C PRO A 316 17.24 20.32 -22.73
N SER A 317 17.06 20.20 -21.41
CA SER A 317 18.12 20.37 -20.41
C SER A 317 18.95 19.10 -20.16
N ASP A 318 18.67 18.00 -20.86
CA ASP A 318 19.47 16.76 -20.76
C ASP A 318 20.76 16.82 -21.58
N SER A 319 21.76 16.04 -21.17
CA SER A 319 23.02 15.91 -21.91
C SER A 319 22.78 15.36 -23.32
N GLN A 320 23.57 15.78 -24.31
CA GLN A 320 23.32 15.36 -25.69
C GLN A 320 23.68 13.90 -25.99
N ASN A 321 24.61 13.31 -25.22
CA ASN A 321 25.28 12.06 -25.58
C ASN A 321 25.14 10.94 -24.53
N SER A 322 24.34 11.15 -23.46
CA SER A 322 24.24 10.17 -22.38
C SER A 322 22.81 10.06 -21.85
N PHE A 323 22.17 8.92 -22.13
CA PHE A 323 20.80 8.60 -21.72
C PHE A 323 20.73 7.15 -21.27
N ASN A 324 20.37 6.94 -20.00
CA ASN A 324 20.30 5.61 -19.42
C ASN A 324 19.10 5.54 -18.47
N ILE A 325 18.02 4.90 -18.91
CA ILE A 325 16.80 4.77 -18.10
C ILE A 325 16.93 3.55 -17.20
N PHE A 326 17.41 3.75 -15.97
CA PHE A 326 17.79 2.67 -15.06
C PHE A 326 16.65 2.11 -14.21
N ALA A 327 15.57 2.89 -14.06
CA ALA A 327 14.41 2.50 -13.29
C ALA A 327 13.15 3.13 -13.89
N ILE A 328 12.04 2.40 -13.81
CA ILE A 328 10.70 2.88 -14.12
C ILE A 328 9.80 2.35 -13.02
N CYS A 329 8.96 3.20 -12.46
CA CYS A 329 7.92 2.79 -11.53
C CYS A 329 6.60 3.48 -11.86
N VAL A 330 5.51 2.78 -11.60
CA VAL A 330 4.15 3.29 -11.72
C VAL A 330 3.54 3.33 -10.33
N LEU A 331 3.08 4.51 -9.90
CA LEU A 331 2.39 4.69 -8.63
C LEU A 331 0.95 4.16 -8.72
N SER A 332 0.31 3.91 -7.58
CA SER A 332 -1.07 3.35 -7.57
C SER A 332 -2.12 4.31 -8.12
N ASN A 333 -1.84 5.62 -8.15
CA ASN A 333 -2.65 6.64 -8.83
C ASN A 333 -2.45 6.66 -10.37
N GLY A 334 -1.53 5.86 -10.91
CA GLY A 334 -1.24 5.75 -12.33
C GLY A 334 -0.15 6.68 -12.86
N GLU A 335 0.46 7.52 -12.00
CA GLU A 335 1.61 8.34 -12.38
C GLU A 335 2.84 7.47 -12.67
N ILE A 336 3.60 7.86 -13.70
CA ILE A 336 4.75 7.10 -14.18
C ILE A 336 6.01 7.91 -13.94
N LEU A 337 6.99 7.32 -13.25
CA LEU A 337 8.28 7.94 -13.01
C LEU A 337 9.40 7.14 -13.64
N LEU A 338 10.43 7.83 -14.13
CA LEU A 338 11.63 7.23 -14.70
C LEU A 338 12.89 7.80 -14.05
N ALA A 339 13.88 6.94 -13.79
CA ALA A 339 15.20 7.34 -13.34
C ALA A 339 16.13 7.44 -14.55
N ASP A 340 16.51 8.68 -14.90
CA ASP A 340 17.52 8.99 -15.88
C ASP A 340 18.88 9.05 -15.19
N TYR A 341 19.59 7.93 -15.22
CA TYR A 341 20.84 7.73 -14.52
C TYR A 341 21.87 8.80 -14.91
N CYS A 342 22.17 8.92 -16.21
CA CYS A 342 23.24 9.79 -16.68
C CYS A 342 22.96 11.28 -16.44
N ASN A 343 21.70 11.69 -16.51
CA ASN A 343 21.29 13.06 -16.24
C ASN A 343 21.02 13.33 -14.75
N LYS A 344 21.24 12.34 -13.87
CA LYS A 344 21.00 12.41 -12.41
C LYS A 344 19.61 12.95 -12.08
N ARG A 345 18.59 12.40 -12.74
CA ARG A 345 17.23 12.92 -12.69
C ARG A 345 16.21 11.84 -12.49
N VAL A 346 15.13 12.21 -11.80
CA VAL A 346 13.87 11.49 -11.87
C VAL A 346 12.89 12.36 -12.65
N LYS A 347 12.24 11.80 -13.68
CA LYS A 347 11.23 12.50 -14.49
C LYS A 347 9.86 11.88 -14.26
N LEU A 348 8.83 12.73 -14.28
CA LEU A 348 7.42 12.37 -14.22
C LEU A 348 6.84 12.40 -15.63
N LEU A 349 6.12 11.34 -16.01
CA LEU A 349 5.42 11.24 -17.29
C LEU A 349 3.90 11.34 -17.12
N ASP A 350 3.24 11.90 -18.13
CA ASP A 350 1.78 11.81 -18.27
C ASP A 350 1.32 10.47 -18.89
N HIS A 351 0.02 10.33 -19.09
CA HIS A 351 -0.60 9.14 -19.70
C HIS A 351 -0.24 8.93 -21.19
N GLN A 352 0.35 9.95 -21.84
CA GLN A 352 0.86 9.91 -23.21
C GLN A 352 2.39 9.74 -23.24
N TYR A 353 2.98 9.41 -22.08
CA TYR A 353 4.41 9.20 -21.90
C TYR A 353 5.27 10.43 -22.18
N GLN A 354 4.71 11.64 -22.10
CA GLN A 354 5.46 12.89 -22.21
C GLN A 354 5.97 13.33 -20.85
N VAL A 355 7.16 13.93 -20.82
CA VAL A 355 7.76 14.44 -19.58
C VAL A 355 7.06 15.72 -19.15
N VAL A 356 6.37 15.68 -18.00
CA VAL A 356 5.63 16.81 -17.41
C VAL A 356 6.32 17.43 -16.21
N GLY A 357 7.29 16.73 -15.61
CA GLY A 357 8.06 17.24 -14.48
C GLY A 357 9.38 16.48 -14.30
N HIS A 358 10.32 17.07 -13.57
CA HIS A 358 11.56 16.40 -13.18
C HIS A 358 12.10 16.91 -11.84
N CYS A 359 12.96 16.11 -11.22
CA CYS A 359 13.70 16.47 -10.03
C CYS A 359 15.18 16.07 -10.20
N ASP A 360 16.07 16.98 -9.81
CA ASP A 360 17.51 16.82 -10.00
C ASP A 360 18.17 16.27 -8.72
N PHE A 361 19.11 15.35 -8.91
CA PHE A 361 19.88 14.69 -7.87
C PHE A 361 21.37 15.03 -7.99
N THR A 362 22.06 15.00 -6.87
CA THR A 362 23.53 15.11 -6.83
C THR A 362 24.20 13.77 -7.18
N ALA A 363 23.52 12.67 -6.85
CA ALA A 363 23.90 11.28 -7.05
C ALA A 363 23.18 10.63 -8.24
N TYR A 364 23.64 9.45 -8.67
CA TYR A 364 23.03 8.74 -9.80
C TYR A 364 21.85 7.86 -9.32
N PRO A 365 20.62 8.05 -9.82
CA PRO A 365 19.49 7.21 -9.45
C PRO A 365 19.60 5.84 -10.13
N GLU A 366 19.82 4.80 -9.32
CA GLU A 366 20.06 3.42 -9.77
C GLU A 366 18.77 2.61 -9.87
N ASP A 367 17.86 2.80 -8.92
CA ASP A 367 16.56 2.11 -8.88
C ASP A 367 15.50 2.89 -8.12
N MET A 368 14.23 2.54 -8.35
CA MET A 368 13.09 3.17 -7.68
C MET A 368 11.99 2.17 -7.37
N CYS A 369 11.33 2.35 -6.23
CA CYS A 369 10.11 1.60 -5.91
C CYS A 369 9.03 2.52 -5.31
N PRO A 370 7.75 2.30 -5.63
CA PRO A 370 6.63 2.97 -4.97
C PRO A 370 6.61 2.69 -3.46
N ILE A 371 6.25 3.69 -2.67
CA ILE A 371 6.04 3.59 -1.22
C ILE A 371 4.57 3.81 -0.88
N THR A 372 3.97 4.83 -1.48
CA THR A 372 2.54 5.14 -1.36
C THR A 372 1.97 5.48 -2.74
N SER A 373 0.71 5.91 -2.79
CA SER A 373 0.10 6.46 -4.01
C SER A 373 0.77 7.74 -4.53
N SER A 374 1.59 8.41 -3.72
CA SER A 374 2.20 9.70 -4.04
C SER A 374 3.65 9.83 -3.57
N GLU A 375 4.32 8.76 -3.15
CA GLU A 375 5.72 8.76 -2.68
C GLU A 375 6.48 7.59 -3.29
N VAL A 376 7.69 7.85 -3.78
CA VAL A 376 8.64 6.87 -4.32
C VAL A 376 9.93 6.91 -3.50
N ALA A 377 10.55 5.76 -3.28
CA ALA A 377 11.90 5.65 -2.76
C ALA A 377 12.88 5.47 -3.92
N VAL A 378 13.93 6.29 -3.95
CA VAL A 378 14.95 6.32 -5.01
C VAL A 378 16.28 5.89 -4.40
N ALA A 379 16.76 4.72 -4.81
CA ALA A 379 18.12 4.28 -4.49
C ALA A 379 19.10 5.10 -5.34
N VAL A 380 19.98 5.84 -4.67
CA VAL A 380 20.99 6.66 -5.34
C VAL A 380 22.39 6.22 -4.93
N ASP A 381 23.29 6.18 -5.90
CA ASP A 381 24.67 5.78 -5.69
C ASP A 381 25.62 6.80 -6.31
N VAL A 382 26.70 7.10 -5.59
CA VAL A 382 27.91 7.70 -6.15
C VAL A 382 29.04 6.84 -5.64
N TYR A 383 29.85 6.32 -6.57
CA TYR A 383 30.98 5.47 -6.29
C TYR A 383 31.78 5.99 -5.08
N ASN A 384 31.72 5.24 -3.98
CA ASN A 384 32.44 5.47 -2.72
C ASN A 384 32.16 6.81 -2.02
N MET A 385 31.03 7.48 -2.30
CA MET A 385 30.70 8.78 -1.68
C MET A 385 29.31 8.81 -1.03
N THR A 386 28.28 8.27 -1.67
CA THR A 386 26.91 8.32 -1.14
C THR A 386 26.20 7.00 -1.36
N HIS A 387 25.65 6.45 -0.27
CA HIS A 387 24.89 5.21 -0.25
C HIS A 387 23.58 5.50 0.44
N GLU A 388 22.64 6.09 -0.29
CA GLU A 388 21.41 6.59 0.32
C GLU A 388 20.17 6.22 -0.51
N VAL A 389 19.05 6.15 0.19
CA VAL A 389 17.72 6.14 -0.41
C VAL A 389 17.09 7.49 -0.12
N GLN A 390 16.66 8.20 -1.17
CA GLN A 390 15.92 9.46 -1.05
C GLN A 390 14.45 9.22 -1.37
N PHE A 391 13.56 9.76 -0.54
CA PHE A 391 12.12 9.71 -0.79
C PHE A 391 11.70 10.93 -1.60
N VAL A 392 10.90 10.74 -2.65
CA VAL A 392 10.37 11.82 -3.47
C VAL A 392 8.85 11.72 -3.47
N SER A 393 8.18 12.79 -3.09
CA SER A 393 6.73 12.90 -3.17
C SER A 393 6.32 13.52 -4.50
N VAL A 394 5.20 13.06 -5.05
CA VAL A 394 4.53 13.66 -6.20
C VAL A 394 3.34 14.47 -5.68
N ASN A 395 3.42 15.79 -5.80
CA ASN A 395 2.42 16.73 -5.31
C ASN A 395 1.96 17.61 -6.48
N ASP A 396 0.72 17.43 -6.93
CA ASP A 396 0.13 18.21 -8.03
C ASP A 396 1.02 18.28 -9.29
N GLY A 397 1.59 17.14 -9.69
CA GLY A 397 2.49 17.03 -10.85
C GLY A 397 3.92 17.53 -10.61
N GLN A 398 4.27 17.94 -9.39
CA GLN A 398 5.62 18.34 -9.01
C GLN A 398 6.32 17.26 -8.18
N LEU A 399 7.61 17.08 -8.43
CA LEU A 399 8.46 16.14 -7.69
C LEU A 399 9.21 16.87 -6.56
N VAL A 400 8.88 16.52 -5.32
CA VAL A 400 9.45 17.14 -4.11
C VAL A 400 10.29 16.13 -3.34
N LYS A 401 11.59 16.42 -3.18
CA LYS A 401 12.50 15.59 -2.36
C LYS A 401 12.16 15.71 -0.88
N GLY A 402 11.99 14.57 -0.22
CA GLY A 402 11.69 14.42 1.19
C GLY A 402 12.87 13.87 2.00
N ARG A 403 12.56 12.94 2.91
CA ARG A 403 13.55 12.34 3.82
C ARG A 403 14.60 11.50 3.09
N LYS A 404 15.73 11.26 3.76
CA LYS A 404 16.83 10.44 3.26
C LYS A 404 17.22 9.39 4.29
N LEU A 405 17.63 8.22 3.84
CA LEU A 405 18.19 7.14 4.65
C LEU A 405 19.60 6.81 4.16
N GLN A 406 20.56 6.70 5.08
CA GLN A 406 21.95 6.35 4.78
C GLN A 406 22.21 4.88 5.07
N PHE A 407 23.02 4.25 4.23
CA PHE A 407 23.36 2.83 4.32
C PHE A 407 24.87 2.62 4.27
N GLN A 408 25.33 1.50 4.84
CA GLN A 408 26.76 1.16 4.90
C GLN A 408 27.25 0.44 3.62
N HIS A 409 26.37 0.23 2.65
CA HIS A 409 26.67 -0.47 1.40
C HIS A 409 25.96 0.23 0.24
N ARG A 410 26.45 0.00 -0.99
CA ARG A 410 25.82 0.53 -2.21
C ARG A 410 24.35 0.10 -2.32
N CYS A 411 23.54 0.96 -2.92
CA CYS A 411 22.13 0.71 -3.22
C CYS A 411 21.95 0.61 -4.74
N LYS A 412 21.88 -0.61 -5.29
CA LYS A 412 21.76 -0.87 -6.74
C LYS A 412 20.33 -1.16 -7.20
N GLY A 413 19.57 -1.82 -6.35
CA GLY A 413 18.18 -2.17 -6.59
C GLY A 413 17.36 -1.97 -5.31
N ILE A 414 16.09 -1.64 -5.48
CA ILE A 414 15.19 -1.37 -4.37
C ILE A 414 13.79 -1.93 -4.67
N ALA A 415 13.22 -2.62 -3.68
CA ALA A 415 11.82 -3.01 -3.67
C ALA A 415 11.21 -2.69 -2.31
N ASN A 416 9.89 -2.47 -2.29
CA ASN A 416 9.12 -2.27 -1.06
C ASN A 416 8.07 -3.38 -0.95
N HIS A 417 7.89 -3.89 0.27
CA HIS A 417 6.72 -4.68 0.63
C HIS A 417 6.33 -4.35 2.07
N LEU A 418 5.05 -4.02 2.31
CA LEU A 418 4.55 -3.59 3.64
C LEU A 418 5.39 -2.45 4.25
N GLN A 419 6.09 -2.71 5.36
CA GLN A 419 6.94 -1.74 6.07
C GLN A 419 8.43 -2.07 5.92
N ASP A 420 8.76 -2.90 4.94
CA ASP A 420 10.10 -3.40 4.72
C ASP A 420 10.65 -2.92 3.36
N LEU A 421 11.88 -2.43 3.38
CA LEU A 421 12.67 -2.10 2.20
C LEU A 421 13.66 -3.22 1.91
N TYR A 422 13.66 -3.66 0.66
CA TYR A 422 14.58 -4.67 0.15
C TYR A 422 15.60 -3.97 -0.73
N LEU A 423 16.85 -3.94 -0.27
CA LEU A 423 17.94 -3.25 -0.95
C LEU A 423 18.99 -4.24 -1.42
N THR A 424 19.30 -4.21 -2.70
CA THR A 424 20.44 -4.95 -3.25
C THR A 424 21.67 -4.06 -3.30
N SER A 425 22.83 -4.64 -2.98
CA SER A 425 24.14 -4.05 -3.24
C SER A 425 24.65 -4.51 -4.61
N SER A 426 25.95 -4.76 -4.78
CA SER A 426 26.46 -5.46 -5.95
C SER A 426 26.43 -6.99 -5.79
N THR A 427 26.43 -7.47 -4.54
CA THR A 427 26.65 -8.89 -4.20
C THR A 427 25.71 -9.44 -3.14
N ALA A 428 24.87 -8.62 -2.51
CA ALA A 428 24.01 -9.05 -1.42
C ALA A 428 22.64 -8.36 -1.46
N LEU A 429 21.65 -9.02 -0.86
CA LEU A 429 20.30 -8.53 -0.62
C LEU A 429 20.11 -8.31 0.88
N TYR A 430 19.61 -7.13 1.24
CA TYR A 430 19.35 -6.70 2.61
C TYR A 430 17.88 -6.32 2.78
N LYS A 431 17.39 -6.50 3.99
CA LYS A 431 16.05 -6.10 4.44
C LYS A 431 16.18 -5.04 5.52
N TYR A 432 15.49 -3.93 5.34
CA TYR A 432 15.50 -2.77 6.23
C TYR A 432 14.08 -2.37 6.64
N SER A 433 13.92 -1.74 7.80
CA SER A 433 12.70 -1.03 8.14
C SER A 433 12.56 0.26 7.33
N MET A 434 11.35 0.84 7.30
CA MET A 434 11.12 2.18 6.71
C MET A 434 11.89 3.31 7.41
N SER A 435 12.39 3.11 8.63
CA SER A 435 13.28 4.04 9.35
C SER A 435 14.75 3.87 9.00
N GLY A 436 15.13 2.84 8.23
CA GLY A 436 16.51 2.57 7.83
C GLY A 436 17.26 1.61 8.76
N ASP A 437 16.57 0.94 9.69
CA ASP A 437 17.19 -0.04 10.59
C ASP A 437 17.39 -1.36 9.84
N LEU A 438 18.60 -1.93 9.90
CA LEU A 438 18.89 -3.23 9.28
C LEU A 438 18.14 -4.34 10.03
N LEU A 439 17.23 -5.02 9.34
CA LEU A 439 16.49 -6.15 9.89
C LEU A 439 17.22 -7.47 9.65
N SER A 440 17.68 -7.68 8.42
CA SER A 440 18.45 -8.88 8.06
C SER A 440 19.25 -8.71 6.77
N LYS A 441 20.34 -9.48 6.65
CA LYS A 441 21.02 -9.73 5.37
C LYS A 441 20.50 -11.07 4.85
N LEU A 442 19.66 -11.03 3.82
CA LEU A 442 18.91 -12.19 3.35
C LEU A 442 19.75 -13.11 2.45
N TYR A 443 20.56 -12.53 1.56
CA TYR A 443 21.29 -13.32 0.58
C TYR A 443 22.61 -12.66 0.21
N GLU A 444 23.61 -13.47 -0.14
CA GLU A 444 24.91 -13.01 -0.64
C GLU A 444 25.48 -13.99 -1.66
N ASP A 445 26.01 -13.44 -2.74
CA ASP A 445 26.76 -14.16 -3.78
C ASP A 445 27.99 -13.33 -4.15
N THR A 446 29.15 -13.68 -3.63
CA THR A 446 30.43 -12.99 -3.90
C THR A 446 31.22 -13.62 -5.04
N SER A 447 30.61 -14.49 -5.84
CA SER A 447 31.29 -15.20 -6.94
C SER A 447 31.71 -14.29 -8.11
N ALA A 448 31.18 -13.06 -8.18
CA ALA A 448 31.59 -12.03 -9.13
C ALA A 448 31.23 -10.63 -8.59
N ASP A 449 31.69 -9.58 -9.28
CA ASP A 449 31.50 -8.18 -8.84
C ASP A 449 30.05 -7.67 -8.92
N LEU A 450 29.19 -8.30 -9.73
CA LEU A 450 27.82 -7.83 -10.05
C LEU A 450 26.80 -9.00 -10.13
N THR A 451 26.54 -9.63 -8.99
CA THR A 451 25.72 -10.85 -8.87
C THR A 451 24.32 -10.62 -8.30
N VAL A 452 24.06 -9.54 -7.55
CA VAL A 452 22.75 -9.28 -6.95
C VAL A 452 22.35 -7.85 -7.29
N ILE A 453 21.59 -7.65 -8.38
CA ILE A 453 21.46 -6.31 -8.98
C ILE A 453 20.08 -5.67 -8.80
N LYS A 454 19.00 -6.31 -9.26
CA LYS A 454 17.63 -5.85 -9.01
C LYS A 454 16.89 -6.92 -8.22
N CYS A 455 15.89 -6.50 -7.47
CA CYS A 455 14.99 -7.41 -6.80
C CYS A 455 13.53 -7.01 -7.02
N ALA A 456 12.63 -7.99 -6.90
CA ALA A 456 11.19 -7.80 -6.84
C ALA A 456 10.63 -8.70 -5.74
N VAL A 457 9.67 -8.20 -4.98
CA VAL A 457 9.04 -8.96 -3.90
C VAL A 457 7.64 -9.37 -4.34
N SER A 458 7.23 -10.59 -4.00
CA SER A 458 5.89 -11.03 -4.32
C SER A 458 4.83 -10.19 -3.62
N PRO A 459 3.65 -10.00 -4.22
CA PRO A 459 2.54 -9.34 -3.55
C PRO A 459 2.24 -9.92 -2.14
N SER A 460 2.39 -11.24 -1.95
CA SER A 460 2.24 -11.95 -0.67
C SER A 460 3.44 -11.78 0.27
N GLY A 461 4.55 -11.26 -0.23
CA GLY A 461 5.81 -11.10 0.50
C GLY A 461 6.49 -12.41 0.87
N ASP A 462 6.01 -13.55 0.38
CA ASP A 462 6.56 -14.88 0.65
C ASP A 462 7.78 -15.22 -0.23
N LYS A 463 7.95 -14.50 -1.34
CA LYS A 463 9.01 -14.75 -2.32
C LYS A 463 9.71 -13.46 -2.69
N ILE A 464 11.01 -13.57 -2.92
CA ILE A 464 11.85 -12.46 -3.36
C ILE A 464 12.64 -12.92 -4.57
N LEU A 465 12.46 -12.24 -5.70
CA LEU A 465 13.18 -12.53 -6.91
C LEU A 465 14.37 -11.61 -7.04
N VAL A 466 15.52 -12.15 -7.42
CA VAL A 466 16.78 -11.43 -7.56
C VAL A 466 17.39 -11.73 -8.91
N THR A 467 17.78 -10.70 -9.65
CA THR A 467 18.53 -10.87 -10.90
C THR A 467 20.01 -11.01 -10.62
N ASN A 468 20.63 -12.07 -11.15
CA ASN A 468 22.07 -12.25 -11.16
C ASN A 468 22.63 -12.04 -12.56
N ILE A 469 23.24 -10.88 -12.72
CA ILE A 469 23.71 -10.37 -14.00
C ILE A 469 24.90 -11.19 -14.52
N SER A 470 25.92 -11.38 -13.66
CA SER A 470 27.16 -12.08 -14.03
C SER A 470 26.94 -13.53 -14.41
N HIS A 471 25.96 -14.21 -13.82
CA HIS A 471 25.66 -15.63 -14.07
C HIS A 471 24.41 -15.86 -14.93
N HIS A 472 23.86 -14.81 -15.54
CA HIS A 472 22.73 -14.90 -16.47
C HIS A 472 21.52 -15.68 -15.93
N LYS A 473 21.17 -15.45 -14.65
CA LYS A 473 20.13 -16.20 -13.94
C LYS A 473 19.22 -15.30 -13.11
N VAL A 474 18.01 -15.77 -12.84
CA VAL A 474 17.10 -15.20 -11.83
C VAL A 474 16.98 -16.20 -10.69
N LEU A 475 17.09 -15.72 -9.46
CA LEU A 475 16.91 -16.51 -8.24
C LEU A 475 15.55 -16.17 -7.65
N THR A 476 14.81 -17.17 -7.21
CA THR A 476 13.63 -17.00 -6.34
C THR A 476 14.02 -17.44 -4.95
N LEU A 477 13.92 -16.54 -3.98
CA LEU A 477 14.21 -16.75 -2.56
C LEU A 477 12.91 -16.80 -1.77
N ASP A 478 12.91 -17.45 -0.61
CA ASP A 478 11.86 -17.29 0.41
C ASP A 478 12.09 -16.02 1.25
N ARG A 479 11.27 -15.84 2.30
CA ARG A 479 11.35 -14.70 3.25
C ARG A 479 12.65 -14.63 4.04
N ASP A 480 13.29 -15.78 4.25
CA ASP A 480 14.51 -15.91 5.05
C ASP A 480 15.77 -15.85 4.18
N GLY A 481 15.59 -15.76 2.84
CA GLY A 481 16.67 -15.66 1.87
C GLY A 481 17.17 -17.00 1.33
N THR A 482 16.48 -18.10 1.64
CA THR A 482 16.82 -19.43 1.10
C THR A 482 16.47 -19.48 -0.38
N VAL A 483 17.39 -19.97 -1.21
CA VAL A 483 17.16 -20.14 -2.65
C VAL A 483 16.16 -21.29 -2.87
N LEU A 484 14.97 -20.96 -3.36
CA LEU A 484 13.93 -21.92 -3.73
C LEU A 484 14.15 -22.43 -5.16
N HIS A 485 14.32 -21.51 -6.11
CA HIS A 485 14.44 -21.80 -7.52
C HIS A 485 15.52 -20.95 -8.19
N THR A 486 16.11 -21.50 -9.25
CA THR A 486 17.04 -20.79 -10.13
C THR A 486 16.55 -20.96 -11.56
N PHE A 487 16.31 -19.84 -12.24
CA PHE A 487 15.90 -19.82 -13.63
C PHE A 487 17.04 -19.35 -14.52
N THR A 488 17.32 -20.14 -15.56
CA THR A 488 18.23 -19.82 -16.65
C THR A 488 17.52 -20.05 -17.98
N ASN A 489 17.86 -19.24 -18.97
CA ASN A 489 17.32 -19.41 -20.32
C ASN A 489 18.30 -18.83 -21.35
N PRO A 490 18.49 -19.47 -22.52
CA PRO A 490 19.31 -18.92 -23.59
C PRO A 490 18.88 -17.52 -24.04
N ASP A 491 17.58 -17.21 -23.95
CA ASP A 491 17.03 -15.90 -24.30
C ASP A 491 17.18 -14.86 -23.17
N LEU A 492 17.79 -15.22 -22.03
CA LEU A 492 17.99 -14.36 -20.88
C LEU A 492 19.48 -14.18 -20.56
N ILE A 493 20.15 -13.31 -21.32
CA ILE A 493 21.55 -12.97 -21.08
C ILE A 493 21.62 -11.60 -20.42
N TYR A 494 22.33 -11.54 -19.30
CA TYR A 494 22.53 -10.33 -18.49
C TYR A 494 21.18 -9.74 -17.98
N PRO A 495 20.45 -10.46 -17.10
CA PRO A 495 19.13 -10.04 -16.62
C PRO A 495 19.23 -8.76 -15.79
N ALA A 496 18.79 -7.63 -16.33
CA ALA A 496 19.11 -6.31 -15.76
C ALA A 496 17.94 -5.62 -15.08
N GLY A 497 16.71 -6.01 -15.40
CA GLY A 497 15.49 -5.45 -14.82
C GLY A 497 14.50 -6.57 -14.54
N ILE A 498 13.80 -6.46 -13.41
CA ILE A 498 12.78 -7.42 -12.99
C ILE A 498 11.61 -6.67 -12.39
N HIS A 499 10.41 -7.16 -12.62
CA HIS A 499 9.19 -6.63 -12.04
C HIS A 499 8.21 -7.76 -11.79
N MET A 500 7.56 -7.76 -10.63
CA MET A 500 6.45 -8.65 -10.37
C MET A 500 5.14 -7.85 -10.40
N THR A 501 4.19 -8.32 -11.20
CA THR A 501 2.87 -7.71 -11.31
C THR A 501 2.02 -8.03 -10.07
N ALA A 502 0.95 -7.26 -9.86
CA ALA A 502 -0.05 -7.51 -8.81
C ALA A 502 -0.69 -8.92 -8.90
N LEU A 503 -0.68 -9.54 -10.08
CA LEU A 503 -1.20 -10.89 -10.32
C LEU A 503 -0.14 -11.99 -10.11
N GLY A 504 1.03 -11.64 -9.59
CA GLY A 504 2.15 -12.55 -9.34
C GLY A 504 2.99 -12.89 -10.57
N GLN A 505 2.68 -12.37 -11.76
CA GLN A 505 3.47 -12.64 -12.97
C GLN A 505 4.80 -11.91 -12.94
N VAL A 506 5.88 -12.58 -13.38
CA VAL A 506 7.23 -12.02 -13.38
C VAL A 506 7.60 -11.57 -14.79
N LEU A 507 8.06 -10.32 -14.90
CA LEU A 507 8.66 -9.76 -16.10
C LEU A 507 10.14 -9.58 -15.85
N VAL A 508 10.98 -10.07 -16.76
CA VAL A 508 12.43 -9.90 -16.68
C VAL A 508 12.98 -9.47 -18.03
N CYS A 509 13.89 -8.50 -18.03
CA CYS A 509 14.58 -8.07 -19.23
C CYS A 509 16.01 -8.62 -19.29
N GLY A 510 16.37 -9.19 -20.43
CA GLY A 510 17.75 -9.57 -20.75
C GLY A 510 18.43 -8.44 -21.49
N ARG A 511 19.41 -7.77 -20.85
CA ARG A 511 20.09 -6.61 -21.44
C ARG A 511 20.85 -6.98 -22.70
N THR A 512 21.62 -8.07 -22.64
CA THR A 512 22.49 -8.49 -23.75
C THR A 512 21.70 -9.28 -24.78
N SER A 513 20.76 -10.14 -24.34
CA SER A 513 19.87 -10.88 -25.25
C SER A 513 18.81 -9.98 -25.90
N ARG A 514 18.59 -8.76 -25.36
CA ARG A 514 17.61 -7.77 -25.84
C ARG A 514 16.20 -8.36 -25.90
N THR A 515 15.77 -8.95 -24.80
CA THR A 515 14.47 -9.61 -24.69
C THR A 515 13.71 -9.14 -23.45
N ILE A 516 12.39 -9.21 -23.52
CA ILE A 516 11.50 -9.18 -22.36
C ILE A 516 10.83 -10.54 -22.26
N LEU A 517 11.08 -11.24 -21.15
CA LEU A 517 10.48 -12.54 -20.86
C LEU A 517 9.41 -12.41 -19.81
N GLN A 518 8.33 -13.16 -19.99
CA GLN A 518 7.34 -13.45 -18.95
C GLN A 518 7.69 -14.80 -18.33
N LEU A 519 7.81 -14.85 -17.00
CA LEU A 519 7.92 -16.09 -16.24
C LEU A 519 6.63 -16.37 -15.47
N ASP A 520 6.46 -17.60 -15.02
CA ASP A 520 5.41 -17.98 -14.08
C ASP A 520 5.61 -17.27 -12.72
N GLY A 521 4.59 -17.32 -11.86
CA GLY A 521 4.64 -16.62 -10.57
C GLY A 521 5.66 -17.18 -9.57
N GLU A 522 6.20 -18.36 -9.87
CA GLU A 522 7.31 -18.97 -9.11
C GLU A 522 8.69 -18.51 -9.62
N GLY A 523 8.74 -17.80 -10.75
CA GLY A 523 9.99 -17.46 -11.42
C GLY A 523 10.75 -18.70 -11.90
N LYS A 524 10.07 -19.83 -12.12
CA LYS A 524 10.66 -21.14 -12.44
C LYS A 524 10.61 -21.47 -13.92
N LYS A 525 9.56 -21.03 -14.63
CA LYS A 525 9.37 -21.37 -16.05
C LYS A 525 9.12 -20.14 -16.89
N LYS A 526 9.67 -20.15 -18.11
CA LYS A 526 9.34 -19.17 -19.16
C LYS A 526 7.92 -19.45 -19.66
N LEU A 527 7.07 -18.44 -19.62
CA LEU A 527 5.73 -18.46 -20.20
C LEU A 527 5.73 -17.92 -21.63
N ALA A 528 6.40 -16.79 -21.86
CA ALA A 528 6.48 -16.17 -23.19
C ALA A 528 7.69 -15.25 -23.36
N THR A 529 8.04 -14.98 -24.61
CA THR A 529 8.88 -13.84 -25.00
C THR A 529 7.97 -12.73 -25.50
N LEU A 530 7.93 -11.59 -24.81
CA LEU A 530 7.00 -10.49 -25.11
C LEU A 530 7.60 -9.47 -26.08
N ALA A 531 8.92 -9.32 -26.09
CA ALA A 531 9.63 -8.48 -27.04
C ALA A 531 11.08 -8.97 -27.22
N THR A 532 11.65 -8.64 -28.37
CA THR A 532 12.99 -9.02 -28.83
C THR A 532 13.71 -7.83 -29.44
N ARG A 533 14.98 -8.02 -29.87
CA ARG A 533 15.73 -7.02 -30.63
C ARG A 533 14.99 -6.48 -31.86
N SER A 534 14.20 -7.33 -32.54
CA SER A 534 13.45 -6.92 -33.73
C SER A 534 12.34 -5.89 -33.43
N ASP A 535 11.97 -5.75 -32.16
CA ASP A 535 10.94 -4.84 -31.67
C ASP A 535 11.49 -3.49 -31.19
N GLY A 536 12.76 -3.17 -31.49
CA GLY A 536 13.40 -1.92 -31.05
C GLY A 536 14.12 -2.01 -29.69
N LEU A 537 14.23 -3.20 -29.10
CA LEU A 537 14.99 -3.37 -27.85
C LEU A 537 16.49 -3.23 -28.07
N ASP A 538 17.08 -2.25 -27.38
CA ASP A 538 18.52 -2.03 -27.31
C ASP A 538 18.98 -1.84 -25.86
N GLY A 539 19.55 -2.89 -25.29
CA GLY A 539 20.03 -2.91 -23.91
C GLY A 539 18.96 -2.54 -22.87
N PRO A 540 17.83 -3.28 -22.80
CA PRO A 540 16.81 -3.03 -21.79
C PRO A 540 17.40 -3.18 -20.39
N ARG A 541 17.05 -2.25 -19.50
CA ARG A 541 17.63 -2.11 -18.15
C ARG A 541 16.58 -2.10 -17.04
N SER A 542 15.38 -1.62 -17.33
CA SER A 542 14.26 -1.62 -16.39
C SER A 542 12.99 -2.06 -17.11
N VAL A 543 12.07 -2.65 -16.35
CA VAL A 543 10.77 -3.10 -16.84
C VAL A 543 9.75 -2.83 -15.74
N CYS A 544 8.56 -2.36 -16.12
CA CYS A 544 7.46 -2.11 -15.19
C CYS A 544 6.13 -2.41 -15.87
N TYR A 545 5.17 -2.95 -15.14
CA TYR A 545 3.82 -3.18 -15.64
C TYR A 545 2.88 -2.08 -15.17
N ASN A 546 2.29 -1.34 -16.12
CA ASN A 546 1.22 -0.41 -15.85
C ASN A 546 -0.13 -1.14 -15.96
N ARG A 547 -0.79 -1.32 -14.81
CA ARG A 547 -2.10 -1.98 -14.72
C ARG A 547 -3.23 -1.18 -15.35
N SER A 548 -3.22 0.15 -15.25
CA SER A 548 -4.34 0.99 -15.73
C SER A 548 -4.44 0.97 -17.25
N THR A 549 -3.32 0.89 -17.94
CA THR A 549 -3.23 0.87 -19.41
C THR A 549 -2.96 -0.52 -19.99
N ALA A 550 -2.84 -1.55 -19.14
CA ALA A 550 -2.41 -2.90 -19.51
C ALA A 550 -1.18 -2.89 -20.43
N SER A 551 -0.13 -2.18 -20.00
CA SER A 551 1.08 -1.98 -20.80
C SER A 551 2.36 -2.22 -20.02
N ILE A 552 3.36 -2.82 -20.66
CA ILE A 552 4.70 -2.99 -20.11
C ILE A 552 5.56 -1.83 -20.62
N ILE A 553 6.22 -1.13 -19.70
CA ILE A 553 7.10 -0.01 -19.99
C ILE A 553 8.54 -0.47 -19.76
N VAL A 554 9.41 -0.27 -20.75
CA VAL A 554 10.80 -0.74 -20.72
C VAL A 554 11.74 0.45 -20.85
N GLY A 555 12.63 0.59 -19.87
CA GLY A 555 13.74 1.55 -19.90
C GLY A 555 14.98 0.91 -20.51
N GLN A 556 15.73 1.70 -21.27
CA GLN A 556 16.83 1.24 -22.10
C GLN A 556 18.11 2.04 -21.82
N ILE A 557 19.26 1.45 -22.11
CA ILE A 557 20.56 2.15 -22.07
C ILE A 557 20.85 2.81 -23.41
N SER A 558 21.64 3.87 -23.39
CA SER A 558 22.09 4.60 -24.59
C SER A 558 20.94 5.02 -25.53
N CYS A 559 19.72 5.14 -25.00
CA CYS A 559 18.51 5.40 -25.78
C CYS A 559 17.66 6.46 -25.07
N THR A 560 17.20 7.45 -25.82
CA THR A 560 16.27 8.48 -25.34
C THR A 560 14.82 7.99 -25.31
N HIS A 561 14.54 6.80 -25.84
CA HIS A 561 13.21 6.25 -25.98
C HIS A 561 12.96 5.13 -24.98
N ILE A 562 11.79 5.17 -24.34
CA ILE A 562 11.22 4.00 -23.68
C ILE A 562 10.42 3.19 -24.70
N LEU A 563 10.39 1.86 -24.53
CA LEU A 563 9.51 0.99 -25.30
C LEU A 563 8.27 0.66 -24.47
N VAL A 564 7.10 0.86 -25.05
CA VAL A 564 5.80 0.53 -24.44
C VAL A 564 5.17 -0.61 -25.23
N ILE A 565 4.85 -1.71 -24.53
CA ILE A 565 4.25 -2.92 -25.09
C ILE A 565 2.83 -3.04 -24.52
N LYS A 566 1.80 -2.92 -25.37
CA LYS A 566 0.41 -3.15 -24.96
C LYS A 566 0.13 -4.65 -24.92
N VAL A 567 -0.51 -5.13 -23.84
CA VAL A 567 -0.79 -6.55 -23.61
C VAL A 567 -2.25 -6.81 -23.22
N LYS A 568 -2.72 -8.05 -23.38
CA LYS A 568 -4.06 -8.53 -22.99
C LYS A 568 -3.99 -9.84 -22.22
#